data_AF-A0A3D4CFE1-F1
#
_entry.id   AF-A0A3D4CFE1-F1
#
_cell.length_a   1.000
_cell.length_b   1.000
_cell.length_c   1.000
_cell.angle_alpha   90.00
_cell.angle_beta   90.00
_cell.angle_gamma   90.00
#
_symmetry.space_group_name_H-M   'P 1'
#
loop_
_entity.id
_entity.type
_entity.pdbx_description
1 polymer ?
#
loop_
_entity_poly.entity_id
_entity_poly.type
_entity_poly.pdbx_seq_one_letter_code
_entity_poly.pdbx_strand_id
1 'polypeptide(L)'
;MRIQAFKFLVITIVIISSFSFYSLYSKEELTKYTYHDKNIQPLATGFNTLFAGSGECEACHGATGQGPNPSALSDNNGNDVSPVTDWRATMMANSAKDPLWRAKVSHEGMVNPAHKDELETTCTACHAPSGNKDAIHNGALHYLISDLENDPIGLDGVNCTACHSMSPNNLGSVFSAQMEYDTNHIIYGPYLNPVQGPMINNIGFTPEQG
;
A
#
# COMPACT_ATOMS: atom_id res chain seq x y z
N MET A 1 29.81 -68.37 -33.16
CA MET A 1 29.03 -67.15 -33.43
C MET A 1 28.03 -66.91 -32.30
N ARG A 2 28.43 -66.20 -31.24
CA ARG A 2 27.57 -65.59 -30.23
C ARG A 2 28.34 -64.40 -29.66
N ILE A 3 27.96 -63.19 -30.06
CA ILE A 3 28.52 -61.92 -29.58
C ILE A 3 27.75 -61.58 -28.31
N GLN A 4 28.42 -61.56 -27.16
CA GLN A 4 27.85 -61.03 -25.92
C GLN A 4 27.97 -59.50 -25.94
N ALA A 5 26.83 -58.82 -25.91
CA ALA A 5 26.76 -57.37 -25.82
C ALA A 5 27.12 -56.93 -24.39
N PHE A 6 28.27 -56.28 -24.21
CA PHE A 6 28.60 -55.54 -23.01
C PHE A 6 27.72 -54.28 -22.95
N LYS A 7 26.72 -54.29 -22.06
CA LYS A 7 25.97 -53.08 -21.70
C LYS A 7 26.88 -52.22 -20.81
N PHE A 8 27.42 -51.13 -21.36
CA PHE A 8 28.00 -50.07 -20.54
C PHE A 8 26.86 -49.33 -19.82
N LEU A 9 26.73 -49.56 -18.52
CA LEU A 9 25.92 -48.74 -17.63
C LEU A 9 26.69 -47.43 -17.38
N VAL A 10 26.37 -46.37 -18.13
CA VAL A 10 26.86 -45.03 -17.82
C VAL A 10 26.10 -44.53 -16.59
N ILE A 11 26.74 -44.59 -15.43
CA ILE A 11 26.22 -43.96 -14.21
C ILE A 11 26.44 -42.45 -14.38
N THR A 12 25.40 -41.74 -14.80
CA THR A 12 25.38 -40.28 -14.74
C THR A 12 25.19 -39.88 -13.28
N ILE A 13 26.28 -39.50 -12.62
CA ILE A 13 26.22 -38.84 -11.31
C ILE A 13 25.63 -37.45 -11.55
N VAL A 14 24.33 -37.29 -11.28
CA VAL A 14 23.73 -35.96 -11.13
C VAL A 14 24.21 -35.44 -9.79
N ILE A 15 25.21 -34.56 -9.81
CA ILE A 15 25.55 -33.73 -8.66
C ILE A 15 24.37 -32.78 -8.49
N ILE A 16 23.41 -33.14 -7.63
CA ILE A 16 22.43 -32.19 -7.11
C ILE A 16 23.24 -31.26 -6.22
N SER A 17 23.76 -30.19 -6.81
CA SER A 17 24.20 -29.04 -6.04
C SER A 17 22.96 -28.54 -5.31
N SER A 18 22.88 -28.84 -4.02
CA SER A 18 21.94 -28.20 -3.10
C SER A 18 22.10 -26.70 -3.25
N PHE A 19 21.20 -26.09 -4.03
CA PHE A 19 20.97 -24.65 -3.96
C PHE A 19 20.31 -24.43 -2.61
N SER A 20 21.14 -24.25 -1.58
CA SER A 20 20.71 -23.58 -0.37
C SER A 20 20.19 -22.23 -0.82
N PHE A 21 18.89 -22.00 -0.66
CA PHE A 21 18.35 -20.65 -0.68
C PHE A 21 18.97 -19.93 0.51
N TYR A 22 20.12 -19.29 0.28
CA TYR A 22 20.70 -18.39 1.26
C TYR A 22 19.73 -17.23 1.36
N SER A 23 19.17 -17.04 2.57
CA SER A 23 18.58 -15.76 2.93
C SER A 23 19.63 -14.69 2.62
N LEU A 24 19.30 -13.75 1.74
CA LEU A 24 20.16 -12.60 1.43
C LEU A 24 20.38 -11.69 2.66
N TYR A 25 19.58 -11.91 3.70
CA TYR A 25 19.63 -11.17 4.95
C TYR A 25 20.29 -12.01 6.04
N SER A 26 21.17 -11.34 6.79
CA SER A 26 21.76 -11.91 8.01
C SER A 26 20.68 -12.10 9.08
N LYS A 27 20.90 -13.04 10.02
CA LYS A 27 20.01 -13.20 11.18
C LYS A 27 19.89 -11.90 11.99
N GLU A 28 20.95 -11.10 12.01
CA GLU A 28 20.98 -9.79 12.67
C GLU A 28 20.12 -8.75 11.94
N GLU A 29 20.13 -8.74 10.60
CA GLU A 29 19.20 -7.92 9.80
C GLU A 29 17.75 -8.33 10.00
N LEU A 30 17.45 -9.64 9.97
CA LEU A 30 16.11 -10.15 10.26
C LEU A 30 15.67 -9.75 11.68
N THR A 31 16.59 -9.80 12.65
CA THR A 31 16.33 -9.35 14.02
C THR A 31 16.13 -7.84 14.09
N LYS A 32 16.80 -7.06 13.25
CA LYS A 32 16.61 -5.60 13.15
C LYS A 32 15.24 -5.26 12.55
N TYR A 33 14.80 -5.98 11.52
CA TYR A 33 13.45 -5.84 10.96
C TYR A 33 12.36 -6.25 11.96
N THR A 34 12.56 -7.31 12.74
CA THR A 34 11.63 -7.66 13.83
C THR A 34 11.74 -6.75 15.05
N TYR A 35 12.89 -6.09 15.28
CA TYR A 35 13.11 -5.13 16.37
C TYR A 35 12.56 -3.73 16.08
N HIS A 36 12.32 -3.38 14.81
CA HIS A 36 11.64 -2.12 14.43
C HIS A 36 10.16 -2.06 14.86
N ASP A 37 9.60 -3.15 15.40
CA ASP A 37 8.25 -3.23 15.97
C ASP A 37 7.98 -2.22 17.11
N LYS A 38 9.02 -1.77 17.83
CA LYS A 38 8.83 -0.85 18.97
C LYS A 38 8.71 0.63 18.61
N ASN A 39 8.96 1.02 17.36
CA ASN A 39 8.86 2.41 16.89
C ASN A 39 8.05 2.52 15.59
N ILE A 40 7.13 1.60 15.34
CA ILE A 40 6.24 1.73 14.18
C ILE A 40 5.31 2.92 14.46
N GLN A 41 5.40 3.96 13.63
CA GLN A 41 4.49 5.09 13.70
C GLN A 41 3.05 4.58 13.62
N PRO A 42 2.15 5.01 14.51
CA PRO A 42 0.75 4.61 14.45
C PRO A 42 0.18 4.96 13.07
N LEU A 43 -0.74 4.12 12.59
CA LEU A 43 -1.46 4.40 11.34
C LEU A 43 -2.27 5.69 11.50
N ALA A 44 -2.44 6.42 10.41
CA ALA A 44 -3.24 7.64 10.44
C ALA A 44 -4.70 7.27 10.76
N THR A 45 -5.29 7.96 11.73
CA THR A 45 -6.71 7.83 12.10
C THR A 45 -7.45 9.12 11.78
N GLY A 46 -8.77 9.02 11.65
CA GLY A 46 -9.64 10.12 11.26
C GLY A 46 -9.90 10.19 9.75
N PHE A 47 -10.57 11.28 9.39
CA PHE A 47 -11.13 11.51 8.06
C PHE A 47 -10.85 12.94 7.62
N ASN A 48 -10.64 13.13 6.32
CA ASN A 48 -10.89 14.41 5.67
C ASN A 48 -12.27 14.37 4.98
N THR A 49 -12.51 15.21 3.97
CA THR A 49 -13.84 15.26 3.33
C THR A 49 -14.12 13.99 2.54
N LEU A 50 -13.11 13.47 1.85
CA LEU A 50 -13.24 12.35 0.91
C LEU A 50 -12.67 11.02 1.42
N PHE A 51 -11.67 11.06 2.29
CA PHE A 51 -10.79 9.93 2.60
C PHE A 51 -10.71 9.65 4.10
N ALA A 52 -10.45 8.39 4.42
CA ALA A 52 -10.06 7.93 5.74
C ALA A 52 -8.59 7.55 5.79
N GLY A 53 -7.98 7.70 6.96
CA GLY A 53 -6.67 7.13 7.26
C GLY A 53 -6.73 5.61 7.38
N SER A 54 -5.62 4.94 7.08
CA SER A 54 -5.48 3.47 7.13
C SER A 54 -5.76 2.86 8.50
N GLY A 55 -5.61 3.64 9.58
CA GLY A 55 -5.95 3.23 10.94
C GLY A 55 -7.44 2.94 11.13
N GLU A 56 -8.32 3.58 10.35
CA GLU A 56 -9.76 3.28 10.36
C GLU A 56 -10.05 1.87 9.78
N CYS A 57 -9.15 1.34 8.95
CA CYS A 57 -9.26 0.01 8.38
C CYS A 57 -8.68 -1.08 9.30
N GLU A 58 -7.71 -0.73 10.15
CA GLU A 58 -6.93 -1.68 10.95
C GLU A 58 -7.79 -2.53 11.91
N ALA A 59 -8.86 -1.95 12.47
CA ALA A 59 -9.71 -2.66 13.42
C ALA A 59 -10.35 -3.94 12.86
N CYS A 60 -10.61 -3.99 11.54
CA CYS A 60 -11.25 -5.13 10.88
C CYS A 60 -10.40 -5.77 9.77
N HIS A 61 -9.39 -5.06 9.25
CA HIS A 61 -8.49 -5.48 8.17
C HIS A 61 -7.01 -5.54 8.60
N GLY A 62 -6.74 -5.42 9.90
CA GLY A 62 -5.41 -5.53 10.54
C GLY A 62 -5.00 -6.95 10.89
N ALA A 63 -3.87 -7.11 11.58
CA ALA A 63 -3.24 -8.40 11.82
C ALA A 63 -4.20 -9.50 12.38
N THR A 64 -4.01 -10.73 11.91
CA THR A 64 -4.68 -11.94 12.41
C THR A 64 -4.66 -12.01 13.93
N GLY A 65 -5.77 -12.50 14.50
CA GLY A 65 -5.97 -12.56 15.95
C GLY A 65 -6.40 -11.23 16.56
N GLN A 66 -6.41 -10.14 15.79
CA GLN A 66 -6.94 -8.85 16.20
C GLN A 66 -8.33 -8.58 15.59
N GLY A 67 -9.02 -7.59 16.13
CA GLY A 67 -10.35 -7.20 15.66
C GLY A 67 -11.50 -8.09 16.15
N PRO A 68 -12.74 -7.80 15.70
CA PRO A 68 -13.95 -8.46 16.18
C PRO A 68 -14.09 -9.91 15.66
N ASN A 69 -13.38 -10.28 14.60
CA ASN A 69 -13.28 -11.65 14.11
C ASN A 69 -11.78 -12.05 13.99
N PRO A 70 -11.23 -12.71 15.01
CA PRO A 70 -9.79 -12.99 15.10
C PRO A 70 -9.28 -13.98 14.03
N SER A 71 -10.17 -14.70 13.34
CA SER A 71 -9.81 -15.67 12.29
C SER A 71 -10.13 -15.18 10.87
N ALA A 72 -10.66 -13.96 10.70
CA ALA A 72 -11.10 -13.48 9.38
C ALA A 72 -9.95 -13.26 8.38
N LEU A 73 -8.74 -13.00 8.90
CA LEU A 73 -7.58 -12.58 8.10
C LEU A 73 -6.43 -13.57 8.15
N SER A 74 -6.76 -14.84 8.41
CA SER A 74 -5.81 -15.95 8.38
C SER A 74 -6.10 -16.90 7.23
N ASP A 75 -5.06 -17.43 6.59
CA ASP A 75 -5.21 -18.53 5.64
C ASP A 75 -5.49 -19.88 6.34
N ASN A 76 -5.66 -20.96 5.57
CA ASN A 76 -5.93 -22.30 6.10
C ASN A 76 -4.79 -22.87 6.97
N ASN A 77 -3.59 -22.30 6.90
CA ASN A 77 -2.43 -22.68 7.70
C ASN A 77 -2.25 -21.78 8.94
N GLY A 78 -3.11 -20.77 9.11
CA GLY A 78 -3.02 -19.78 10.19
C GLY A 78 -2.04 -18.64 9.93
N ASN A 79 -1.55 -18.46 8.70
CA ASN A 79 -0.71 -17.32 8.34
C ASN A 79 -1.55 -16.06 8.21
N ASP A 80 -1.00 -14.91 8.61
CA ASP A 80 -1.66 -13.62 8.42
C ASP A 80 -1.73 -13.25 6.93
N VAL A 81 -2.92 -12.86 6.49
CA VAL A 81 -3.22 -12.34 5.13
C VAL A 81 -3.93 -10.99 5.23
N SER A 82 -3.65 -10.23 6.30
CA SER A 82 -4.30 -8.96 6.56
C SER A 82 -3.80 -7.86 5.60
N PRO A 83 -4.71 -7.20 4.85
CA PRO A 83 -4.31 -6.18 3.88
C PRO A 83 -3.54 -5.02 4.50
N VAL A 84 -3.87 -4.63 5.73
CA VAL A 84 -3.18 -3.51 6.40
C VAL A 84 -1.73 -3.89 6.74
N THR A 85 -1.48 -5.11 7.19
CA THR A 85 -0.10 -5.57 7.50
C THR A 85 0.74 -5.60 6.23
N ASP A 86 0.21 -6.17 5.15
CA ASP A 86 0.93 -6.25 3.87
C ASP A 86 1.16 -4.85 3.27
N TRP A 87 0.12 -4.00 3.23
CA TRP A 87 0.20 -2.66 2.67
C TRP A 87 1.25 -1.80 3.39
N ARG A 88 1.33 -1.87 4.73
CA ARG A 88 2.24 -1.03 5.55
C ARG A 88 3.71 -1.21 5.19
N ALA A 89 4.08 -2.39 4.69
CA ALA A 89 5.44 -2.70 4.25
C ALA A 89 5.76 -2.24 2.81
N THR A 90 4.79 -1.70 2.07
CA THR A 90 4.95 -1.32 0.67
C THR A 90 5.49 0.09 0.48
N MET A 91 5.96 0.38 -0.74
CA MET A 91 6.26 1.75 -1.16
C MET A 91 5.02 2.64 -1.20
N MET A 92 3.81 2.09 -1.33
CA MET A 92 2.56 2.86 -1.33
C MET A 92 2.29 3.46 0.05
N ALA A 93 2.43 2.68 1.12
CA ALA A 93 2.29 3.17 2.49
C ALA A 93 3.34 4.21 2.90
N ASN A 94 4.49 4.19 2.23
CA ASN A 94 5.63 5.07 2.54
C ASN A 94 5.81 6.18 1.50
N SER A 95 4.93 6.31 0.50
CA SER A 95 5.12 7.18 -0.66
C SER A 95 5.24 8.66 -0.30
N ALA A 96 4.57 9.10 0.76
CA ALA A 96 4.61 10.47 1.27
C ALA A 96 5.72 10.71 2.32
N LYS A 97 6.35 9.64 2.84
CA LYS A 97 7.35 9.71 3.92
C LYS A 97 8.75 9.33 3.46
N ASP A 98 8.89 8.79 2.25
CA ASP A 98 10.18 8.41 1.68
C ASP A 98 11.15 9.62 1.64
N PRO A 99 12.28 9.57 2.37
CA PRO A 99 13.24 10.67 2.41
C PRO A 99 13.90 10.92 1.05
N LEU A 100 14.04 9.91 0.20
CA LEU A 100 14.59 10.10 -1.15
C LEU A 100 13.61 10.91 -2.00
N TRP A 101 12.32 10.58 -1.94
CA TRP A 101 11.27 11.35 -2.60
C TRP A 101 11.24 12.79 -2.10
N ARG A 102 11.22 13.01 -0.77
CA ARG A 102 11.22 14.35 -0.17
C ARG A 102 12.40 15.19 -0.63
N ALA A 103 13.60 14.61 -0.64
CA ALA A 103 14.80 15.28 -1.10
C ALA A 103 14.71 15.67 -2.59
N LYS A 104 14.16 14.78 -3.43
CA LYS A 104 13.98 15.05 -4.86
C LYS A 104 12.97 16.15 -5.11
N VAL A 105 11.80 16.12 -4.47
CA VAL A 105 10.78 17.18 -4.62
C VAL A 105 11.32 18.54 -4.18
N SER A 106 12.01 18.57 -3.03
CA SER A 106 12.67 19.79 -2.54
C SER A 106 13.71 20.32 -3.56
N HIS A 107 14.53 19.42 -4.12
CA HIS A 107 15.50 19.79 -5.15
C HIS A 107 14.85 20.37 -6.41
N GLU A 108 13.77 19.76 -6.92
CA GLU A 108 13.05 20.28 -8.09
C GLU A 108 12.50 21.69 -7.84
N GLY A 109 11.95 21.95 -6.65
CA GLY A 109 11.48 23.28 -6.26
C GLY A 109 12.62 24.31 -6.12
N MET A 110 13.82 23.90 -5.69
CA MET A 110 15.00 24.79 -5.65
C MET A 110 15.55 25.11 -7.04
N VAL A 111 15.51 24.16 -7.96
CA VAL A 111 15.98 24.34 -9.35
C VAL A 111 14.99 25.15 -10.16
N ASN A 112 13.68 25.01 -9.92
CA ASN A 112 12.62 25.72 -10.63
C ASN A 112 11.69 26.52 -9.68
N PRO A 113 12.18 27.58 -9.00
CA PRO A 113 11.39 28.28 -7.98
C PRO A 113 10.07 28.85 -8.49
N ALA A 114 10.02 29.29 -9.76
CA ALA A 114 8.82 29.85 -10.37
C ALA A 114 7.71 28.81 -10.67
N HIS A 115 8.02 27.52 -10.57
CA HIS A 115 7.09 26.41 -10.79
C HIS A 115 6.96 25.48 -9.57
N LYS A 116 7.45 25.93 -8.42
CA LYS A 116 7.54 25.10 -7.21
C LYS A 116 6.17 24.56 -6.82
N ASP A 117 5.14 25.40 -6.84
CA ASP A 117 3.80 25.04 -6.37
C ASP A 117 3.13 24.01 -7.29
N GLU A 118 3.25 24.19 -8.62
CA GLU A 118 2.77 23.21 -9.60
C GLU A 118 3.54 21.89 -9.53
N LEU A 119 4.87 21.95 -9.34
CA LEU A 119 5.72 20.77 -9.21
C LEU A 119 5.33 19.96 -7.97
N GLU A 120 5.24 20.61 -6.81
CA GLU A 120 4.86 19.93 -5.57
C GLU A 120 3.45 19.36 -5.65
N THR A 121 2.49 20.13 -6.18
CA THR A 121 1.11 19.66 -6.41
C THR A 121 1.08 18.44 -7.33
N THR A 122 1.93 18.40 -8.36
CA THR A 122 2.03 17.27 -9.27
C THR A 122 2.62 16.04 -8.57
N CYS A 123 3.66 16.21 -7.76
CA CYS A 123 4.27 15.11 -7.01
C CYS A 123 3.31 14.54 -5.96
N THR A 124 2.63 15.41 -5.21
CA THR A 124 1.70 15.01 -4.14
C THR A 124 0.45 14.34 -4.69
N ALA A 125 0.01 14.66 -5.91
CA ALA A 125 -1.13 13.99 -6.54
C ALA A 125 -0.94 12.47 -6.72
N CYS A 126 0.30 11.99 -6.79
CA CYS A 126 0.62 10.55 -6.85
C CYS A 126 1.12 9.99 -5.51
N HIS A 127 1.91 10.77 -4.75
CA HIS A 127 2.60 10.29 -3.55
C HIS A 127 1.83 10.52 -2.25
N ALA A 128 0.86 11.43 -2.26
CA ALA A 128 -0.03 11.74 -1.15
C ALA A 128 -1.46 12.02 -1.66
N PRO A 129 -2.06 11.11 -2.45
CA PRO A 129 -3.31 11.35 -3.16
C PRO A 129 -4.46 11.75 -2.25
N SER A 130 -4.59 11.14 -1.07
CA SER A 130 -5.71 11.42 -0.15
C SER A 130 -5.70 12.86 0.39
N GLY A 131 -4.52 13.45 0.58
CA GLY A 131 -4.40 14.87 0.96
C GLY A 131 -4.57 15.80 -0.24
N ASN A 132 -3.89 15.48 -1.35
CA ASN A 132 -3.95 16.30 -2.57
C ASN A 132 -5.37 16.38 -3.14
N LYS A 133 -6.04 15.24 -3.31
CA LYS A 133 -7.36 15.18 -3.94
C LYS A 133 -8.44 15.80 -3.06
N ASP A 134 -8.33 15.66 -1.75
CA ASP A 134 -9.21 16.35 -0.80
C ASP A 134 -9.03 17.87 -0.85
N ALA A 135 -7.78 18.36 -0.82
CA ALA A 135 -7.50 19.79 -0.87
C ALA A 135 -8.03 20.42 -2.18
N ILE A 136 -7.76 19.80 -3.33
CA ILE A 136 -8.24 20.27 -4.63
C ILE A 136 -9.78 20.18 -4.72
N HIS A 137 -10.39 19.11 -4.20
CA HIS A 137 -11.85 18.99 -4.12
C HIS A 137 -12.47 20.14 -3.31
N ASN A 138 -11.81 20.54 -2.23
CA ASN A 138 -12.21 21.65 -1.36
C ASN A 138 -11.86 23.05 -1.92
N GLY A 139 -11.38 23.12 -3.16
CA GLY A 139 -11.15 24.38 -3.88
C GLY A 139 -9.76 24.97 -3.71
N ALA A 140 -8.81 24.25 -3.12
CA ALA A 140 -7.41 24.66 -3.13
C ALA A 140 -6.87 24.63 -4.57
N LEU A 141 -5.99 25.59 -4.90
CA LEU A 141 -5.29 25.59 -6.19
C LEU A 141 -4.11 24.61 -6.20
N HIS A 142 -3.48 24.43 -5.05
CA HIS A 142 -2.27 23.65 -4.85
C HIS A 142 -2.36 22.84 -3.56
N TYR A 143 -1.56 21.79 -3.49
CA TYR A 143 -1.32 21.02 -2.27
C TYR A 143 0.18 20.76 -2.15
N LEU A 144 0.82 21.55 -1.30
CA LEU A 144 2.26 21.71 -1.20
C LEU A 144 2.87 20.75 -0.17
N ILE A 145 4.20 20.68 -0.15
CA ILE A 145 4.94 19.93 0.87
C ILE A 145 4.66 20.46 2.28
N SER A 146 4.47 21.78 2.45
CA SER A 146 4.11 22.39 3.74
C SER A 146 2.71 22.01 4.22
N ASP A 147 1.78 21.79 3.31
CA ASP A 147 0.43 21.32 3.66
C ASP A 147 0.51 19.86 4.10
N LEU A 148 1.23 19.04 3.32
CA LEU A 148 1.46 17.63 3.61
C LEU A 148 2.15 17.39 4.96
N GLU A 149 3.06 18.26 5.40
CA GLU A 149 3.71 18.14 6.71
C GLU A 149 2.73 18.21 7.89
N ASN A 150 1.56 18.81 7.68
CA ASN A 150 0.53 19.00 8.70
C ASN A 150 -0.74 18.17 8.44
N ASP A 151 -0.75 17.31 7.43
CA ASP A 151 -1.89 16.45 7.07
C ASP A 151 -1.58 14.98 7.33
N PRO A 152 -2.10 14.40 8.44
CA PRO A 152 -1.93 12.98 8.74
C PRO A 152 -2.49 12.04 7.66
N ILE A 153 -3.57 12.42 6.97
CA ILE A 153 -4.21 11.60 5.94
C ILE A 153 -3.38 11.64 4.65
N GLY A 154 -2.87 12.81 4.28
CA GLY A 154 -1.90 12.95 3.20
C GLY A 154 -0.59 12.22 3.49
N LEU A 155 -0.09 12.27 4.73
CA LEU A 155 1.11 11.54 5.14
C LEU A 155 0.93 10.03 5.10
N ASP A 156 -0.29 9.53 5.13
CA ASP A 156 -0.60 8.09 5.02
C ASP A 156 -0.30 7.50 3.63
N GLY A 157 0.22 8.32 2.70
CA GLY A 157 0.71 7.88 1.40
C GLY A 157 -0.41 7.48 0.46
N VAL A 158 -0.15 6.50 -0.41
CA VAL A 158 -1.18 5.85 -1.21
C VAL A 158 -1.87 4.82 -0.31
N ASN A 159 -2.87 5.29 0.44
CA ASN A 159 -3.56 4.49 1.44
C ASN A 159 -4.79 3.75 0.88
N CYS A 160 -5.55 3.11 1.78
CA CYS A 160 -6.69 2.29 1.41
C CYS A 160 -7.72 3.08 0.59
N THR A 161 -8.12 4.25 1.09
CA THR A 161 -9.16 5.08 0.44
C THR A 161 -8.64 5.80 -0.81
N ALA A 162 -7.32 6.04 -0.91
CA ALA A 162 -6.71 6.52 -2.15
C ALA A 162 -6.92 5.59 -3.35
N CYS A 163 -6.94 4.27 -3.13
CA CYS A 163 -7.20 3.31 -4.21
C CYS A 163 -8.66 2.88 -4.25
N HIS A 164 -9.22 2.54 -3.09
CA HIS A 164 -10.55 1.93 -3.01
C HIS A 164 -11.70 2.93 -3.14
N SER A 165 -11.45 4.24 -3.13
CA SER A 165 -12.48 5.26 -3.44
C SER A 165 -12.33 5.83 -4.85
N MET A 166 -11.45 5.28 -5.70
CA MET A 166 -11.41 5.65 -7.12
C MET A 166 -12.70 5.21 -7.81
N SER A 167 -13.32 6.13 -8.53
CA SER A 167 -14.52 5.84 -9.33
C SER A 167 -14.18 4.82 -10.43
N PRO A 168 -15.08 3.88 -10.75
CA PRO A 168 -14.90 2.97 -11.89
C PRO A 168 -14.90 3.71 -13.24
N ASN A 169 -15.36 4.96 -13.27
CA ASN A 169 -15.35 5.77 -14.48
C ASN A 169 -13.92 6.02 -14.97
N ASN A 170 -13.68 5.73 -16.25
CA ASN A 170 -12.41 6.02 -16.93
C ASN A 170 -11.17 5.35 -16.31
N LEU A 171 -11.33 4.33 -15.46
CA LEU A 171 -10.20 3.55 -14.93
C LEU A 171 -9.36 2.99 -16.08
N GLY A 172 -8.04 3.14 -15.96
CA GLY A 172 -7.09 2.74 -17.01
C GLY A 172 -7.04 3.65 -18.25
N SER A 173 -7.87 4.70 -18.29
CA SER A 173 -7.93 5.66 -19.42
C SER A 173 -7.51 7.09 -19.05
N VAL A 174 -7.23 7.33 -17.77
CA VAL A 174 -6.74 8.60 -17.22
C VAL A 174 -5.27 8.48 -16.82
N PHE A 175 -4.52 9.58 -16.96
CA PHE A 175 -3.08 9.64 -16.70
C PHE A 175 -2.74 10.83 -15.80
N SER A 176 -1.49 10.92 -15.32
CA SER A 176 -1.00 12.09 -14.56
C SER A 176 -1.89 12.46 -13.37
N ALA A 177 -2.23 11.44 -12.58
CA ALA A 177 -3.06 11.55 -11.41
C ALA A 177 -4.51 12.08 -11.63
N GLN A 178 -5.05 12.05 -12.85
CA GLN A 178 -6.40 12.57 -13.16
C GLN A 178 -7.54 11.57 -12.89
N MET A 179 -7.38 10.68 -11.90
CA MET A 179 -8.44 9.75 -11.51
C MET A 179 -9.60 10.49 -10.84
N GLU A 180 -10.82 10.05 -11.15
CA GLU A 180 -12.03 10.48 -10.46
C GLU A 180 -12.19 9.68 -9.17
N TYR A 181 -12.69 10.33 -8.13
CA TYR A 181 -12.97 9.70 -6.84
C TYR A 181 -14.47 9.74 -6.58
N ASP A 182 -15.01 8.64 -6.03
CA ASP A 182 -16.36 8.62 -5.52
C ASP A 182 -16.45 9.51 -4.27
N THR A 183 -17.49 10.35 -4.22
CA THR A 183 -17.71 11.32 -3.14
C THR A 183 -18.89 10.93 -2.24
N ASN A 184 -19.44 9.74 -2.44
CA ASN A 184 -20.57 9.16 -1.71
C ASN A 184 -20.11 8.14 -0.65
N HIS A 185 -18.80 8.12 -0.33
CA HIS A 185 -18.18 7.17 0.59
C HIS A 185 -18.39 5.70 0.18
N ILE A 186 -18.27 5.41 -1.12
CA ILE A 186 -18.15 4.03 -1.61
C ILE A 186 -16.70 3.54 -1.50
N ILE A 187 -16.53 2.27 -1.09
CA ILE A 187 -15.25 1.55 -1.08
C ILE A 187 -15.35 0.33 -1.98
N TYR A 188 -14.65 0.37 -3.10
CA TYR A 188 -14.64 -0.68 -4.10
C TYR A 188 -13.64 -1.78 -3.73
N GLY A 189 -14.11 -3.00 -3.58
CA GLY A 189 -13.29 -4.18 -3.33
C GLY A 189 -13.46 -5.27 -4.40
N PRO A 190 -12.65 -6.33 -4.35
CA PRO A 190 -12.68 -7.40 -5.34
C PRO A 190 -13.85 -8.39 -5.16
N TYR A 191 -14.58 -8.30 -4.05
CA TYR A 191 -15.56 -9.31 -3.65
C TYR A 191 -16.97 -8.93 -4.09
N LEU A 192 -17.69 -9.91 -4.63
CA LEU A 192 -19.13 -9.82 -4.92
C LEU A 192 -19.93 -9.79 -3.62
N ASN A 193 -20.89 -8.87 -3.52
CA ASN A 193 -21.81 -8.74 -2.39
C ASN A 193 -21.10 -8.70 -1.02
N PRO A 194 -20.17 -7.74 -0.78
CA PRO A 194 -19.47 -7.65 0.49
C PRO A 194 -20.45 -7.38 1.63
N VAL A 195 -20.13 -7.87 2.83
CA VAL A 195 -20.93 -7.59 4.02
C VAL A 195 -20.78 -6.10 4.38
N GLN A 196 -21.87 -5.34 4.27
CA GLN A 196 -21.81 -3.88 4.39
C GLN A 196 -21.86 -3.35 5.82
N GLY A 197 -22.70 -3.97 6.67
CA GLY A 197 -23.04 -3.45 8.01
C GLY A 197 -21.85 -3.03 8.87
N PRO A 198 -20.78 -3.84 9.02
CA PRO A 198 -19.62 -3.48 9.83
C PRO A 198 -18.93 -2.19 9.35
N MET A 199 -18.67 -2.05 8.05
CA MET A 199 -17.97 -0.86 7.52
C MET A 199 -18.85 0.39 7.64
N ILE A 200 -20.14 0.29 7.27
CA ILE A 200 -21.08 1.42 7.38
C ILE A 200 -21.17 1.90 8.84
N ASN A 201 -21.32 0.97 9.79
CA ASN A 201 -21.55 1.31 11.19
C ASN A 201 -20.30 1.78 11.93
N ASN A 202 -19.09 1.39 11.51
CA ASN A 202 -17.86 1.76 12.21
C ASN A 202 -17.12 2.93 11.55
N ILE A 203 -17.09 3.00 10.22
CA ILE A 203 -16.29 3.99 9.49
C ILE A 203 -17.08 4.79 8.45
N GLY A 204 -18.39 4.53 8.29
CA GLY A 204 -19.27 5.31 7.40
C GLY A 204 -19.15 4.99 5.91
N PHE A 205 -18.24 4.09 5.50
CA PHE A 205 -18.09 3.69 4.10
C PHE A 205 -18.97 2.50 3.73
N THR A 206 -19.50 2.51 2.51
CA THR A 206 -20.28 1.40 1.94
C THR A 206 -19.39 0.57 1.03
N PRO A 207 -19.12 -0.71 1.35
CA PRO A 207 -18.34 -1.55 0.47
C PRO A 207 -19.20 -2.03 -0.71
N GLU A 208 -18.63 -1.95 -1.90
CA GLU A 208 -19.19 -2.45 -3.15
C GLU A 208 -18.13 -3.20 -3.95
N GLN A 209 -18.56 -3.95 -4.97
CA GLN A 209 -17.61 -4.51 -5.93
C GLN A 209 -17.21 -3.40 -6.92
N GLY A 210 -15.92 -3.30 -7.27
CA GLY A 210 -15.43 -2.47 -8.37
C GLY A 210 -14.44 -3.17 -9.29
#